data_AF-A0A841AP03-F1
#
_entry.id   AF-A0A841AP03-F1
#
_cell.length_a   1.000
_cell.length_b   1.000
_cell.length_c   1.000
_cell.angle_alpha   90.00
_cell.angle_beta   90.00
_cell.angle_gamma   90.00
#
_symmetry.space_group_name_H-M   'P 1'
#
loop_
_entity.id
_entity.type
_entity.pdbx_description
1 polymer ?
#
loop_
_entity_poly.entity_id
_entity_poly.type
_entity_poly.pdbx_seq_one_letter_code
_entity_poly.pdbx_strand_id
1 'polypeptide(L)'
;MSRPFRSSPSERTKKWPDVPSDDHSGEVARQFVLNLQAAMDDMSLRAAGEITGVDHSTIQGILQGRTWPDLETIAKLERGFKTVLWPGLVDLD
;
A
#
# COMPACT_ATOMS: atom_id res chain seq x y z
N MET A 1 -15.20 24.01 10.26
CA MET A 1 -15.01 22.57 10.59
C MET A 1 -13.59 22.20 10.26
N SER A 2 -12.81 21.73 11.24
CA SER A 2 -11.45 21.24 11.01
C SER A 2 -11.50 19.91 10.24
N ARG A 3 -10.59 19.70 9.30
CA ARG A 3 -10.48 18.45 8.54
C ARG A 3 -10.32 17.29 9.53
N PRO A 4 -11.11 16.20 9.44
CA PRO A 4 -10.89 15.01 10.26
C PRO A 4 -9.43 14.56 10.10
N PHE A 5 -8.76 14.33 11.24
CA PHE A 5 -7.39 13.83 11.25
C PHE A 5 -7.38 12.44 10.60
N ARG A 6 -6.68 12.32 9.47
CA ARG A 6 -6.52 11.04 8.78
C ARG A 6 -5.22 10.41 9.26
N SER A 7 -5.33 9.46 10.19
CA SER A 7 -4.20 8.61 10.58
C SER A 7 -3.65 7.85 9.37
N SER A 8 -2.36 7.60 9.40
CA SER A 8 -1.64 6.78 8.43
C SER A 8 -2.08 5.31 8.49
N PRO A 9 -1.86 4.52 7.42
CA PRO A 9 -2.15 3.09 7.44
C PRO A 9 -1.50 2.33 8.61
N SER A 10 -0.24 2.62 8.94
CA SER A 10 0.48 1.92 10.02
C SER A 10 -0.11 2.16 11.40
N GLU A 11 -0.77 3.30 11.61
CA GLU A 11 -1.43 3.63 12.88
C GLU A 11 -2.77 2.90 13.07
N ARG A 12 -3.24 2.16 12.06
CA ARG A 12 -4.52 1.43 12.08
C ARG A 12 -4.37 -0.05 12.46
N THR A 13 -3.13 -0.51 12.62
CA THR A 13 -2.81 -1.86 13.09
C THR A 13 -1.84 -1.81 14.26
N LYS A 14 -1.83 -2.86 15.08
CA LYS A 14 -0.88 -3.03 16.18
C LYS A 14 0.55 -3.23 15.71
N LYS A 15 0.73 -3.84 14.52
CA LYS A 15 2.05 -4.11 13.94
C LYS A 15 1.94 -4.17 12.42
N TRP A 16 2.42 -3.13 11.76
CA TRP A 16 2.37 -3.01 10.31
C TRP A 16 3.53 -3.77 9.63
N PRO A 17 3.31 -4.43 8.47
CA PRO A 17 2.03 -4.91 7.92
C PRO A 17 1.64 -6.31 8.46
N ASP A 18 2.36 -6.80 9.46
CA ASP A 18 2.32 -8.19 9.95
C ASP A 18 1.00 -8.60 10.62
N VAL A 19 0.23 -7.66 11.16
CA VAL A 19 -1.00 -7.92 11.92
C VAL A 19 -2.20 -7.24 11.24
N PRO A 20 -3.35 -7.94 11.10
CA PRO A 20 -4.59 -7.35 10.59
C PRO A 20 -5.01 -6.06 11.29
N SER A 21 -5.68 -5.20 10.54
CA SER A 21 -6.28 -3.95 11.03
C SER A 21 -7.76 -4.19 11.35
N ASP A 22 -8.21 -3.74 12.52
CA ASP A 22 -9.64 -3.76 12.89
C ASP A 22 -10.44 -2.65 12.15
N ASP A 23 -9.74 -1.70 11.51
CA ASP A 23 -10.34 -0.70 10.62
C ASP A 23 -10.33 -1.20 9.16
N HIS A 24 -11.48 -1.16 8.50
CA HIS A 24 -11.66 -1.67 7.13
C HIS A 24 -10.69 -1.01 6.14
N SER A 25 -10.55 0.32 6.18
CA SER A 25 -9.65 1.02 5.26
C SER A 25 -8.17 0.70 5.54
N GLY A 26 -7.81 0.50 6.81
CA GLY A 26 -6.50 0.04 7.22
C GLY A 26 -6.21 -1.38 6.75
N GLU A 27 -7.21 -2.27 6.75
CA GLU A 27 -7.04 -3.64 6.30
C GLU A 27 -6.89 -3.74 4.78
N VAL A 28 -7.66 -2.95 4.02
CA VAL A 28 -7.44 -2.79 2.57
C VAL A 28 -6.02 -2.31 2.29
N ALA A 29 -5.53 -1.30 3.01
CA ALA A 29 -4.17 -0.79 2.83
C ALA A 29 -3.11 -1.84 3.19
N ARG A 30 -3.32 -2.61 4.25
CA ARG A 30 -2.40 -3.66 4.68
C ARG A 30 -2.29 -4.76 3.64
N GLN A 31 -3.42 -5.27 3.12
CA GLN A 31 -3.44 -6.29 2.09
C GLN A 31 -2.86 -5.77 0.77
N PHE A 32 -3.13 -4.52 0.40
CA PHE A 32 -2.47 -3.87 -0.74
C PHE A 32 -0.94 -3.90 -0.60
N VAL A 33 -0.41 -3.61 0.60
CA VAL A 33 1.04 -3.65 0.84
C VAL A 33 1.60 -5.06 0.78
N LEU A 34 0.89 -6.07 1.28
CA LEU A 34 1.32 -7.47 1.12
C LEU A 34 1.38 -7.88 -0.35
N ASN A 35 0.38 -7.49 -1.15
CA ASN A 35 0.38 -7.73 -2.59
C ASN A 35 1.53 -6.99 -3.29
N LEU A 36 1.83 -5.75 -2.87
CA LEU A 36 2.95 -4.98 -3.41
C LEU A 36 4.30 -5.61 -3.05
N GLN A 37 4.48 -6.08 -1.82
CA GLN A 37 5.68 -6.81 -1.40
C GLN A 37 5.87 -8.08 -2.25
N ALA A 38 4.80 -8.85 -2.45
CA ALA A 38 4.85 -10.05 -3.29
C ALA A 38 5.15 -9.73 -4.77
N ALA A 39 4.59 -8.64 -5.31
CA ALA A 39 4.86 -8.21 -6.68
C ALA A 39 6.28 -7.67 -6.89
N MET A 40 6.87 -7.08 -5.85
CA MET A 40 8.25 -6.62 -5.86
C MET A 40 9.25 -7.78 -5.72
N ASP A 41 8.93 -8.82 -4.95
CA ASP A 41 9.84 -9.94 -4.68
C ASP A 41 11.21 -9.41 -4.16
N ASP A 42 12.33 -9.82 -4.76
CA ASP A 42 13.68 -9.34 -4.43
C ASP A 42 14.07 -8.01 -5.12
N MET A 43 13.13 -7.33 -5.78
CA MET A 43 13.40 -6.11 -6.52
C MET A 43 13.70 -4.92 -5.59
N SER A 44 14.73 -4.15 -5.93
CA SER A 44 15.00 -2.88 -5.23
C SER A 44 13.91 -1.84 -5.48
N LEU A 45 13.70 -0.92 -4.53
CA LEU A 45 12.76 0.20 -4.67
C LEU A 45 13.04 1.08 -5.91
N ARG A 46 14.31 1.20 -6.31
CA ARG A 46 14.71 1.96 -7.50
C ARG A 46 14.23 1.27 -8.77
N ALA A 47 14.50 -0.02 -8.90
CA ALA A 47 14.04 -0.82 -10.05
C ALA A 47 12.51 -0.84 -10.11
N ALA A 48 11.82 -0.99 -8.97
CA ALA A 48 10.36 -0.88 -8.89
C ALA A 48 9.85 0.48 -9.39
N GLY A 49 10.51 1.57 -9.01
CA GLY A 49 10.17 2.90 -9.49
C GLY A 49 10.39 3.09 -10.99
N GLU A 50 11.46 2.52 -11.54
CA GLU A 50 11.75 2.56 -12.99
C GLU A 50 10.67 1.85 -13.82
N ILE A 51 10.20 0.68 -13.38
CA ILE A 51 9.21 -0.10 -14.15
C ILE A 51 7.78 0.41 -13.96
N THR A 52 7.45 1.00 -12.81
CA THR A 52 6.10 1.51 -12.51
C THR A 52 5.94 2.99 -12.84
N GLY A 53 7.03 3.75 -12.92
CA GLY A 53 7.00 5.21 -13.01
C GLY A 53 6.55 5.91 -11.72
N VAL A 54 6.55 5.20 -10.58
CA VAL A 54 6.26 5.74 -9.26
C VAL A 54 7.56 6.05 -8.55
N ASP A 55 7.66 7.20 -7.86
CA ASP A 55 8.87 7.53 -7.13
C ASP A 55 9.18 6.51 -6.02
N HIS A 56 10.43 6.09 -5.92
CA HIS A 56 10.89 5.10 -4.95
C HIS A 56 10.60 5.48 -3.49
N SER A 57 10.59 6.78 -3.14
CA SER A 57 10.25 7.24 -1.79
C SER A 57 8.75 7.12 -1.51
N THR A 58 7.91 7.28 -2.53
CA THR A 58 6.46 6.99 -2.46
C THR A 58 6.23 5.50 -2.23
N ILE A 59 6.89 4.63 -3.00
CA ILE A 59 6.82 3.17 -2.82
C ILE A 59 7.25 2.80 -1.39
N GLN A 60 8.38 3.36 -0.92
CA GLN A 60 8.85 3.14 0.45
C GLN A 60 7.85 3.62 1.51
N GLY A 61 7.24 4.80 1.30
CA GLY A 61 6.24 5.37 2.22
C GLY A 61 4.99 4.50 2.31
N ILE A 62 4.55 3.92 1.19
CA ILE A 62 3.44 2.97 1.14
C ILE A 62 3.81 1.68 1.89
N LEU A 63 4.94 1.06 1.59
CA LEU A 63 5.40 -0.17 2.25
C LEU A 63 5.53 -0.02 3.77
N GLN A 64 5.97 1.16 4.23
CA GLN A 64 6.08 1.49 5.66
C GLN A 64 4.75 1.92 6.30
N GLY A 65 3.66 1.99 5.54
CA GLY A 65 2.35 2.39 6.03
C GLY A 65 2.26 3.86 6.42
N ARG A 66 3.15 4.72 5.93
CA ARG A 66 3.16 6.17 6.20
C ARG A 66 2.28 6.95 5.22
N THR A 67 2.04 6.39 4.04
CA THR A 67 1.34 7.05 2.93
C THR A 67 0.20 6.19 2.42
N TRP A 68 -0.95 6.82 2.16
CA TRP A 68 -2.04 6.20 1.42
C TRP A 68 -1.72 6.28 -0.08
N PRO A 69 -1.66 5.16 -0.81
CA PRO A 69 -1.60 5.23 -2.27
C PRO A 69 -2.92 5.82 -2.79
N ASP A 70 -2.82 6.69 -3.80
CA ASP A 70 -3.98 7.20 -4.52
C ASP A 70 -4.26 6.35 -5.78
N LEU A 71 -5.32 6.70 -6.51
CA LEU A 71 -5.76 5.95 -7.69
C LEU A 71 -4.70 5.93 -8.80
N GLU A 72 -3.99 7.05 -9.01
CA GLU A 72 -2.93 7.12 -10.03
C GLU A 72 -1.76 6.20 -9.64
N THR A 73 -1.37 6.23 -8.37
CA THR A 73 -0.31 5.40 -7.82
C THR A 73 -0.65 3.91 -7.96
N ILE A 74 -1.86 3.51 -7.57
CA ILE A 74 -2.33 2.12 -7.72
C ILE A 74 -2.26 1.71 -9.19
N ALA A 75 -2.83 2.50 -10.10
CA ALA A 75 -2.86 2.17 -11.53
C ALA A 75 -1.45 2.05 -12.14
N LYS A 76 -0.51 2.91 -11.74
CA LYS A 76 0.89 2.85 -12.19
C LYS A 76 1.61 1.60 -11.67
N LEU A 77 1.44 1.29 -10.39
CA LEU A 77 2.03 0.09 -9.79
C LEU A 77 1.50 -1.18 -10.46
N GLU A 78 0.18 -1.32 -10.58
CA GLU A 78 -0.45 -2.48 -11.23
C GLU A 78 -0.04 -2.63 -12.69
N ARG A 79 0.02 -1.53 -13.44
CA ARG A 79 0.48 -1.54 -14.84
C ARG A 79 1.96 -1.92 -14.96
N GLY A 80 2.82 -1.41 -14.08
CA GLY A 80 4.26 -1.68 -14.11
C GLY A 80 4.58 -3.12 -13.73
N PHE A 81 3.97 -3.63 -12.67
CA PHE A 81 4.13 -5.03 -12.22
C PHE A 81 3.28 -6.03 -13.01
N LYS A 82 2.33 -5.57 -13.83
CA LYS A 82 1.39 -6.39 -14.60
C LYS A 82 0.61 -7.36 -13.71
N THR A 83 0.24 -6.91 -12.51
CA THR A 83 -0.52 -7.68 -11.54
C THR A 83 -1.56 -6.80 -10.87
N VAL A 84 -2.66 -7.39 -10.44
CA VAL A 84 -3.66 -6.71 -9.63
C VAL A 84 -3.14 -6.65 -8.19
N LEU A 85 -3.00 -5.45 -7.66
CA LEU A 85 -2.56 -5.18 -6.30
C LEU A 85 -3.73 -4.84 -5.38
N TRP A 86 -4.81 -4.27 -5.94
CA TRP A 86 -6.00 -3.96 -5.20
C TRP A 86 -6.64 -5.24 -4.62
N PRO A 87 -6.80 -5.35 -3.29
CA PRO A 87 -7.31 -6.57 -2.67
C PRO A 87 -8.83 -6.75 -2.81
N GLY A 88 -9.56 -5.73 -3.28
CA GLY A 88 -11.01 -5.75 -3.34
C GLY A 88 -11.66 -5.37 -2.01
N LEU A 89 -12.85 -5.91 -1.74
CA LEU A 89 -13.53 -5.79 -0.47
C LEU A 89 -12.89 -6.77 0.52
N VAL A 90 -12.42 -6.28 1.66
CA VAL A 90 -11.87 -7.11 2.72
C VAL A 90 -12.95 -7.40 3.77
N ASP A 91 -13.17 -8.67 4.06
CA ASP A 91 -14.03 -9.08 5.17
C ASP A 91 -13.25 -8.90 6.47
N LEU A 92 -13.88 -8.21 7.43
CA LEU A 92 -13.39 -8.14 8.80
C LEU A 92 -14.18 -9.17 9.59
N ASP A 93 -13.51 -10.24 10.01
CA ASP A 93 -14.10 -11.29 10.87
C ASP A 93 -14.44 -10.77 12.28
#